data_AF-A0A6G2JUH2-F1
#
_entry.id   AF-A0A6G2JUH2-F1
#
_cell.length_a   1.000
_cell.length_b   1.000
_cell.length_c   1.000
_cell.angle_alpha   90.00
_cell.angle_beta   90.00
_cell.angle_gamma   90.00
#
_symmetry.space_group_name_H-M   'P 1'
#
loop_
_entity.id
_entity.type
_entity.pdbx_description
1 polymer ?
#
loop_
_entity_poly.entity_id
_entity_poly.type
_entity_poly.pdbx_seq_one_letter_code
_entity_poly.pdbx_strand_id
1 'polypeptide(L)' 'MIVDTSVLLAAFVPDQRMHEPCAGVLADGRPLVISPFVLAELDYLTARIADAEF' A
#
# COMPACT_ATOMS: atom_id res chain seq x y z
N MET A 1 12.73 4.47 -5.64
CA MET A 1 11.62 5.36 -5.25
C MET A 1 11.31 5.11 -3.79
N ILE A 2 11.23 6.15 -2.97
CA ILE A 2 10.77 6.00 -1.58
C ILE A 2 9.26 5.76 -1.63
N VAL A 3 8.80 4.74 -0.93
CA VAL A 3 7.40 4.35 -0.91
C VAL A 3 6.80 4.65 0.45
N ASP A 4 5.64 5.29 0.43
CA ASP A 4 4.85 5.62 1.60
C ASP A 4 3.71 4.60 1.81
N THR A 5 3.20 4.51 3.03
CA THR A 5 2.12 3.60 3.41
C THR A 5 0.88 3.80 2.54
N SER A 6 0.53 5.06 2.24
CA SER A 6 -0.67 5.38 1.45
C SER A 6 -0.66 4.79 0.03
N VAL A 7 0.51 4.76 -0.61
CA VAL A 7 0.68 4.17 -1.96
C VAL A 7 0.53 2.66 -1.92
N LEU A 8 1.14 2.00 -0.92
CA LEU A 8 1.03 0.55 -0.74
C LEU A 8 -0.42 0.16 -0.46
N LEU A 9 -1.08 0.87 0.45
CA LEU A 9 -2.47 0.60 0.81
C LEU A 9 -3.40 0.76 -0.39
N ALA A 10 -3.25 1.84 -1.16
CA ALA A 10 -4.03 2.06 -2.38
C ALA A 10 -3.81 0.94 -3.40
N ALA A 11 -2.55 0.52 -3.60
CA ALA A 11 -2.21 -0.51 -4.58
C ALA A 11 -2.64 -1.94 -4.21
N PHE A 12 -2.78 -2.27 -2.92
CA PHE A 12 -3.13 -3.62 -2.49
C PHE A 12 -4.60 -3.82 -2.12
N VAL A 13 -5.35 -2.75 -1.85
CA VAL A 13 -6.77 -2.82 -1.50
C VAL A 13 -7.61 -2.43 -2.73
N PRO A 14 -8.40 -3.36 -3.33
CA PRO A 14 -9.08 -3.15 -4.62
C PRO A 14 -10.07 -1.97 -4.65
N ASP A 15 -10.72 -1.67 -3.52
CA ASP A 15 -11.76 -0.63 -3.45
C ASP A 15 -11.21 0.78 -3.20
N GLN A 16 -9.89 0.96 -3.21
CA GLN A 16 -9.28 2.28 -3.04
C GLN A 16 -9.38 3.11 -4.31
N ARG A 17 -9.79 4.38 -4.17
CA ARG A 17 -9.93 5.34 -5.29
C ARG A 17 -8.68 5.42 -6.19
N MET A 18 -7.49 5.23 -5.61
CA MET A 18 -6.20 5.37 -6.30
C MET A 18 -5.54 4.03 -6.62
N HIS A 19 -6.29 2.93 -6.63
CA HIS A 19 -5.75 1.58 -6.86
C HIS A 19 -4.93 1.48 -8.15
N GLU A 20 -5.56 1.74 -9.30
CA GLU A 20 -4.92 1.59 -10.62
C GLU A 20 -3.68 2.47 -10.80
N PRO A 21 -3.70 3.79 -10.49
CA PRO A 21 -2.49 4.62 -10.57
C PRO A 21 -1.36 4.16 -9.65
N CYS A 22 -1.67 3.77 -8.42
CA CYS A 22 -0.66 3.35 -7.45
C CYS A 22 -0.05 1.99 -7.84
N ALA A 23 -0.87 1.02 -8.26
CA ALA A 23 -0.40 -0.27 -8.75
C ALA A 23 0.53 -0.09 -9.96
N GLY A 24 0.16 0.77 -10.91
CA GLY A 24 0.99 1.07 -12.08
C GLY A 24 2.36 1.66 -11.73
N VAL A 25 2.40 2.60 -10.77
CA VAL A 25 3.68 3.19 -10.31
C VAL A 25 4.58 2.17 -9.61
N LEU A 26 4.00 1.22 -8.86
CA LEU A 26 4.77 0.15 -8.21
C LEU A 26 5.27 -0.90 -9.23
N ALA A 27 4.55 -1.10 -10.33
CA ALA A 27 4.91 -2.04 -11.39
C ALA A 27 5.98 -1.51 -12.38
N ASP A 28 6.34 -0.23 -12.29
CA ASP A 28 7.25 0.50 -13.20
C ASP A 28 8.74 0.04 -13.12
N GLY A 29 9.04 -1.06 -12.42
CA GLY A 29 10.36 -1.71 -12.42
C GLY A 29 11.48 -0.96 -11.69
N ARG A 30 11.20 0.22 -11.11
CA ARG A 30 12.17 0.97 -10.30
C ARG A 30 12.35 0.33 -8.92
N PRO A 31 13.57 0.33 -8.34
CA PRO A 31 13.78 -0.17 -6.99
C PRO A 31 12.91 0.58 -5.98
N LEU A 32 12.21 -0.15 -5.12
CA LEU A 32 11.34 0.39 -4.08
C LEU A 32 12.09 0.42 -2.75
N VAL A 33 12.15 1.58 -2.12
CA VAL A 33 12.75 1.75 -0.78
C VAL A 33 11.62 1.89 0.21
N ILE A 34 11.51 0.92 1.10
CA ILE A 34 10.47 0.83 2.12
C ILE A 34 11.13 0.86 3.50
N SER A 35 10.68 1.77 4.36
CA SER A 35 11.12 1.85 5.75
C SER A 35 10.43 0.79 6.61
N PRO A 36 11.09 0.25 7.66
CA PRO A 36 10.41 -0.60 8.64
C PRO A 36 9.16 0.04 9.28
N PHE A 37 9.13 1.37 9.42
CA PHE A 37 7.97 2.09 9.95
C PHE A 37 6.77 2.04 8.98
N VAL A 38 7.03 2.14 7.68
CA VAL A 38 5.98 2.03 6.64
C VAL A 38 5.39 0.61 6.63
N LEU A 39 6.23 -0.41 6.84
CA LEU A 39 5.74 -1.79 6.97
C LEU A 39 4.86 -1.99 8.20
N ALA A 40 5.26 -1.44 9.35
CA ALA A 40 4.46 -1.54 10.57
C ALA A 40 3.11 -0.83 10.46
N GLU A 41 3.07 0.33 9.81
CA GLU A 41 1.82 1.05 9.57
C GLU A 41 0.92 0.30 8.57
N LEU A 42 1.49 -0.23 7.49
CA LEU A 42 0.76 -1.02 6.51
C LEU A 42 0.12 -2.26 7.15
N ASP A 43 0.87 -3.02 7.95
CA ASP A 43 0.39 -4.20 8.68
C ASP A 43 -0.81 -3.87 9.58
N TYR A 44 -0.69 -2.79 10.37
CA TYR A 44 -1.78 -2.35 11.23
C TYR A 44 -3.04 -1.95 10.44
N LEU A 45 -2.88 -1.20 9.34
CA LEU A 45 -4.00 -0.71 8.55
C LEU A 45 -4.69 -1.83 7.77
N THR A 46 -3.95 -2.77 7.19
CA THR A 46 -4.53 -3.89 6.44
C THR A 46 -5.27 -4.85 7.38
N ALA A 47 -4.71 -5.15 8.55
CA ALA A 47 -5.39 -5.95 9.57
C ALA A 47 -6.72 -5.31 9.98
N ARG A 48 -6.73 -4.00 10.22
CA ARG A 48 -7.95 -3.27 10.56
C ARG A 48 -9.01 -3.24 9.47
N ILE A 49 -8.60 -3.17 8.21
CA ILE A 49 -9.53 -3.20 7.07
C ILE A 49 -10.13 -4.60 6.95
N ALA A 50 -9.30 -5.64 7.03
CA ALA A 50 -9.77 -7.02 6.98
C ALA A 50 -10.76 -7.32 8.13
N ASP A 51 -10.47 -6.86 9.35
CA ASP A 51 -11.36 -7.01 10.50
C ASP A 51 -12.69 -6.26 10.33
N ALA A 52 -12.71 -5.15 9.57
CA ALA A 52 -13.92 -4.35 9.34
C ALA A 52 -14.83 -4.93 8.24
N GLU A 53 -14.35 -5.90 7.46
CA GLU A 53 -15.11 -6.57 6.40
C GLU A 53 -15.87 -7.83 6.89
N PHE A 54 -15.77 -8.19 8.18
CA PHE A 54 -16.49 -9.30 8.82
C PHE A 54 -17.64 -8.86 9.74
#